data_AF-A0A7X9HHT7-F1
#
_entry.id   AF-A0A7X9HHT7-F1
#
_cell.length_a   1.000
_cell.length_b   1.000
_cell.length_c   1.000
_cell.angle_alpha   90.00
_cell.angle_beta   90.00
_cell.angle_gamma   90.00
#
_symmetry.space_group_name_H-M   'P 1'
#
loop_
_entity.id
_entity.type
_entity.pdbx_description
1 polymer ?
#
loop_
_entity_poly.entity_id
_entity_poly.type
_entity_poly.pdbx_seq_one_letter_code
_entity_poly.pdbx_strand_id
1 'polypeptide(L)'
;MRDADLVSIDMNAVRYADAPGTLIPCANGLYGEELCQLARYAGLGGKTSVFGVFDILPDRDPLNVTAQLAAQTIWYFLEGLSQNLYENPLEQPEKFRKYIVANEELPTDLTFYQSLATERWWIEVPPASDDKKPTVYSCGKEDYEAACNHQITDRIWRIFRKS
;
A
#
# COMPACT_ATOMS: atom_id res chain seq x y z
N MET A 1 0.57 -1.42 0.90
CA MET A 1 -0.24 -1.27 -0.34
C MET A 1 -0.05 0.08 -1.03
N ARG A 2 0.10 1.20 -0.30
CA ARG A 2 0.21 2.55 -0.93
C ARG A 2 1.32 2.71 -1.98
N ASP A 3 2.44 2.02 -1.82
CA ASP A 3 3.56 2.04 -2.78
C ASP A 3 3.55 0.85 -3.76
N ALA A 4 2.48 0.04 -3.82
CA ALA A 4 2.43 -1.11 -4.71
C ALA A 4 1.94 -0.71 -6.10
N ASP A 5 2.74 -1.01 -7.14
CA ASP A 5 2.36 -0.78 -8.53
C ASP A 5 1.38 -1.85 -9.05
N LEU A 6 1.49 -3.08 -8.53
CA LEU A 6 0.64 -4.22 -8.86
C LEU A 6 0.03 -4.82 -7.60
N VAL A 7 -1.28 -5.04 -7.62
CA VAL A 7 -2.01 -5.80 -6.62
C VAL A 7 -2.69 -6.98 -7.32
N SER A 8 -2.33 -8.20 -6.92
CA SER A 8 -2.89 -9.44 -7.44
C SER A 8 -3.56 -10.18 -6.30
N ILE A 9 -4.84 -10.52 -6.48
CA ILE A 9 -5.66 -11.27 -5.52
C ILE A 9 -5.94 -12.63 -6.12
N ASP A 10 -5.54 -13.67 -5.41
CA ASP A 10 -5.93 -15.05 -5.70
C ASP A 10 -7.11 -15.44 -4.78
N MET A 11 -8.24 -15.82 -5.38
CA MET A 11 -9.44 -16.17 -4.61
C MET A 11 -9.28 -17.44 -3.76
N ASN A 12 -8.27 -18.30 -4.00
CA ASN A 12 -7.94 -19.40 -3.10
C ASN A 12 -7.53 -18.92 -1.70
N ALA A 13 -7.11 -17.65 -1.55
CA ALA A 13 -6.76 -17.06 -0.25
C ALA A 13 -8.00 -16.80 0.64
N VAL A 14 -9.20 -16.80 0.06
CA VAL A 14 -10.47 -16.59 0.76
C VAL A 14 -10.99 -17.92 1.27
N ARG A 15 -11.57 -17.93 2.47
CA ARG A 15 -12.18 -19.14 3.04
C ARG A 15 -13.31 -19.67 2.15
N TYR A 16 -13.47 -20.99 2.11
CA TYR A 16 -14.47 -21.68 1.29
C TYR A 16 -15.90 -21.15 1.50
N ALA A 17 -16.25 -20.76 2.72
CA ALA A 17 -17.57 -20.24 3.04
C ALA A 17 -17.93 -18.97 2.25
N ASP A 18 -16.93 -18.18 1.86
CA ASP A 18 -17.12 -16.91 1.13
C ASP A 18 -16.65 -17.01 -0.34
N ALA A 19 -15.84 -18.02 -0.69
CA ALA A 19 -15.34 -18.25 -2.05
C ALA A 19 -15.28 -19.75 -2.40
N PRO A 20 -16.42 -20.43 -2.62
CA PRO A 20 -16.45 -21.86 -2.93
C PRO A 20 -15.97 -22.21 -4.35
N GLY A 21 -16.14 -21.30 -5.31
CA GLY A 21 -15.76 -21.46 -6.72
C GLY A 21 -14.31 -21.13 -7.03
N THR A 22 -13.37 -21.85 -6.41
CA THR A 22 -11.92 -21.66 -6.59
C THR A 22 -11.23 -22.98 -6.93
N LEU A 23 -9.95 -22.93 -7.34
CA LEU A 23 -9.20 -24.12 -7.74
C LEU A 23 -8.88 -25.03 -6.54
N ILE A 24 -8.45 -24.42 -5.43
CA ILE A 24 -7.99 -25.09 -4.22
C ILE A 24 -8.71 -24.48 -3.01
N PRO A 25 -10.01 -24.77 -2.81
CA PRO A 25 -10.76 -24.23 -1.69
C PRO A 25 -10.23 -24.73 -0.35
N CYS A 26 -10.11 -23.83 0.63
CA CYS A 26 -9.69 -24.13 1.99
C CYS A 26 -10.75 -23.71 2.99
N ALA A 27 -10.97 -24.48 4.06
CA ALA A 27 -11.92 -24.12 5.12
C ALA A 27 -11.57 -22.79 5.80
N ASN A 28 -10.27 -22.45 5.83
CA ASN A 28 -9.74 -21.23 6.42
C ASN A 28 -9.12 -20.33 5.34
N GLY A 29 -9.16 -19.04 5.57
CA GLY A 29 -8.65 -18.02 4.68
C GLY A 29 -9.14 -16.65 5.13
N LEU A 30 -8.92 -15.64 4.30
CA LEU A 30 -9.51 -14.32 4.47
C LEU A 30 -11.03 -14.42 4.49
N TYR A 31 -11.65 -13.60 5.33
CA TYR A 31 -13.07 -13.34 5.25
C TYR A 31 -13.35 -12.43 4.04
N GLY A 32 -14.49 -12.58 3.37
CA GLY A 32 -14.83 -11.75 2.21
C GLY A 32 -14.82 -10.25 2.50
N GLU A 33 -15.18 -9.87 3.73
CA GLU A 33 -15.15 -8.50 4.25
C GLU A 33 -13.72 -7.95 4.32
N GLU A 34 -12.76 -8.74 4.79
CA GLU A 34 -11.35 -8.38 4.86
C GLU A 34 -10.78 -8.18 3.46
N LEU A 35 -11.15 -9.05 2.52
CA LEU A 35 -10.75 -8.92 1.11
C LEU A 35 -11.23 -7.60 0.52
N CYS A 36 -12.50 -7.25 0.77
CA CYS A 36 -13.10 -6.01 0.30
C CYS A 36 -12.42 -4.77 0.92
N GLN A 37 -12.05 -4.83 2.22
CA GLN A 37 -11.28 -3.77 2.88
C GLN A 37 -9.88 -3.61 2.25
N LEU A 38 -9.18 -4.73 2.00
CA LEU A 38 -7.88 -4.71 1.33
C LEU A 38 -7.96 -4.12 -0.07
N ALA A 39 -8.98 -4.48 -0.85
CA ALA A 39 -9.21 -3.94 -2.18
C ALA A 39 -9.48 -2.42 -2.13
N ARG A 40 -10.29 -1.96 -1.17
CA ARG A 40 -10.48 -0.52 -0.94
C ARG A 40 -9.17 0.19 -0.60
N TYR A 41 -8.33 -0.39 0.26
CA TYR A 41 -7.02 0.17 0.58
C TYR A 41 -6.05 0.16 -0.60
N ALA A 42 -6.13 -0.83 -1.50
CA ALA A 42 -5.41 -0.82 -2.77
C ALA A 42 -5.83 0.37 -3.63
N GLY A 43 -7.14 0.60 -3.78
CA GLY A 43 -7.68 1.72 -4.56
C GLY A 43 -7.32 3.09 -3.99
N LEU A 44 -7.32 3.23 -2.66
CA LEU A 44 -6.86 4.45 -1.97
C LEU A 44 -5.34 4.69 -2.09
N GLY A 45 -4.58 3.69 -2.57
CA GLY A 45 -3.15 3.79 -2.81
C GLY A 45 -2.82 4.58 -4.08
N GLY A 46 -2.02 5.65 -3.96
CA GLY A 46 -1.73 6.56 -5.08
C GLY A 46 -0.87 6.01 -6.23
N LYS A 47 -0.31 4.80 -6.12
CA LYS A 47 0.63 4.22 -7.11
C LYS A 47 0.13 2.98 -7.85
N THR A 48 -0.99 2.37 -7.43
CA THR A 48 -1.43 1.10 -8.03
C THR A 48 -1.87 1.30 -9.48
N SER A 49 -1.13 0.69 -10.39
CA SER A 49 -1.34 0.77 -11.83
C SER A 49 -2.10 -0.45 -12.36
N VAL A 50 -1.95 -1.60 -11.70
CA VAL A 50 -2.62 -2.86 -12.08
C VAL A 50 -3.26 -3.49 -10.85
N PHE A 51 -4.54 -3.81 -10.97
CA PHE A 51 -5.30 -4.56 -9.98
C PHE A 51 -5.98 -5.75 -10.67
N GLY A 52 -5.81 -6.95 -10.13
CA GLY A 52 -6.37 -8.18 -10.69
C GLY A 52 -6.91 -9.11 -9.62
N VAL A 53 -8.03 -9.75 -9.95
CA VAL A 53 -8.65 -10.82 -9.16
C VAL A 53 -8.64 -12.08 -10.02
N PHE A 54 -8.10 -13.17 -9.48
CA PHE A 54 -7.79 -14.41 -10.19
C PHE A 54 -8.39 -15.63 -9.48
N ASP A 55 -8.31 -16.80 -10.13
CA ASP A 55 -8.74 -18.10 -9.60
C ASP A 55 -10.23 -18.21 -9.26
N ILE A 56 -11.06 -17.66 -10.15
CA ILE A 56 -12.51 -17.82 -10.14
C ILE A 56 -12.88 -18.94 -11.12
N LEU A 57 -13.54 -19.99 -10.63
CA LEU A 57 -14.00 -21.12 -11.42
C LEU A 57 -15.53 -21.17 -11.44
N PRO A 58 -16.20 -20.61 -12.47
CA PRO A 58 -17.67 -20.56 -12.55
C PRO A 58 -18.34 -21.92 -12.43
N ASP A 59 -17.75 -22.97 -13.03
CA ASP A 59 -18.28 -24.34 -12.99
C ASP A 59 -18.29 -24.93 -11.57
N ARG A 60 -17.54 -24.35 -10.64
CA ARG A 60 -17.43 -24.78 -9.23
C ARG A 60 -18.02 -23.76 -8.26
N ASP A 61 -18.71 -22.73 -8.75
CA ASP A 61 -19.21 -21.62 -7.93
C ASP A 61 -20.71 -21.74 -7.67
N PRO A 62 -21.15 -22.49 -6.63
CA PRO A 62 -22.55 -22.61 -6.31
C PRO A 62 -23.14 -21.23 -6.03
N LEU A 63 -24.25 -20.91 -6.71
CA LEU A 63 -24.93 -19.62 -6.60
C LEU A 63 -24.06 -18.41 -6.99
N ASN A 64 -22.95 -18.62 -7.70
CA ASN A 64 -22.01 -17.56 -8.11
C ASN A 64 -21.47 -16.74 -6.92
N VAL A 65 -21.24 -17.36 -5.76
CA VAL A 65 -20.81 -16.67 -4.54
C VAL A 65 -19.41 -16.07 -4.71
N THR A 66 -18.45 -16.84 -5.24
CA THR A 66 -17.09 -16.35 -5.52
C THR A 66 -17.11 -15.21 -6.54
N ALA A 67 -17.90 -15.34 -7.62
CA ALA A 67 -18.03 -14.32 -8.64
C ALA A 67 -18.65 -13.02 -8.08
N GLN A 68 -19.66 -13.13 -7.21
CA GLN A 68 -20.24 -11.98 -6.50
C GLN A 68 -19.22 -11.30 -5.59
N LEU A 69 -18.45 -12.06 -4.81
CA LEU A 69 -17.39 -11.51 -3.96
C LEU A 69 -16.29 -10.83 -4.79
N ALA A 70 -15.88 -11.42 -5.93
CA ALA A 70 -14.93 -10.80 -6.84
C ALA A 70 -15.46 -9.48 -7.41
N ALA A 71 -16.74 -9.42 -7.79
CA ALA A 71 -17.38 -8.20 -8.26
C ALA A 71 -17.41 -7.11 -7.16
N GLN A 72 -17.72 -7.46 -5.91
CA GLN A 72 -17.67 -6.54 -4.77
C GLN A 72 -16.24 -6.07 -4.50
N THR A 73 -15.26 -6.98 -4.56
CA THR A 73 -13.83 -6.67 -4.39
C THR A 73 -13.37 -5.62 -5.42
N ILE A 74 -13.75 -5.79 -6.69
CA ILE A 74 -13.49 -4.80 -7.75
C ILE A 74 -14.22 -3.48 -7.46
N TRP A 75 -15.48 -3.53 -7.03
CA TRP A 75 -16.24 -2.33 -6.71
C TRP A 75 -15.59 -1.52 -5.58
N TYR A 76 -15.16 -2.16 -4.50
CA TYR A 76 -14.45 -1.50 -3.40
C TYR A 76 -13.10 -0.93 -3.82
N PHE A 77 -12.38 -1.62 -4.72
CA PHE A 77 -11.18 -1.05 -5.33
C PHE A 77 -11.49 0.24 -6.10
N LEU A 78 -12.51 0.23 -6.97
CA LEU A 78 -12.92 1.40 -7.75
C LEU A 78 -13.44 2.54 -6.86
N GLU A 79 -14.16 2.21 -5.80
CA GLU A 79 -14.66 3.18 -4.82
C GLU A 79 -13.50 3.82 -4.06
N GLY A 80 -12.51 3.03 -3.64
CA GLY A 80 -11.23 3.54 -3.10
C GLY A 80 -10.47 4.42 -4.08
N LEU A 81 -10.40 4.00 -5.35
CA LEU A 81 -9.74 4.75 -6.42
C LEU A 81 -10.42 6.10 -6.69
N SER A 82 -11.75 6.14 -6.68
CA SER A 82 -12.51 7.38 -6.88
C SER A 82 -12.28 8.43 -5.77
N GLN A 83 -11.87 7.98 -4.59
CA GLN A 83 -11.58 8.80 -3.42
C GLN A 83 -10.08 8.98 -3.20
N ASN A 84 -9.25 8.51 -4.14
CA ASN A 84 -7.81 8.62 -4.07
C ASN A 84 -7.40 10.10 -4.20
N LEU A 85 -6.67 10.60 -3.19
CA LEU A 85 -6.01 11.88 -3.27
C LEU A 85 -4.57 11.66 -3.70
N TYR A 86 -4.23 12.12 -4.90
CA TYR A 86 -2.84 12.12 -5.37
C TYR A 86 -2.00 13.08 -4.54
N GLU A 87 -0.96 12.54 -3.92
CA GLU A 87 -0.09 13.25 -2.98
C GLU A 87 1.37 12.88 -3.24
N ASN A 88 2.17 13.87 -3.61
CA ASN A 88 3.60 13.71 -3.84
C ASN A 88 4.37 14.91 -3.25
N PRO A 89 5.10 14.74 -2.13
CA PRO A 89 5.87 15.82 -1.50
C PRO A 89 6.90 16.49 -2.41
N LEU A 90 7.46 15.77 -3.39
CA LEU A 90 8.47 16.31 -4.30
C LEU A 90 7.86 17.19 -5.40
N GLU A 91 6.60 16.94 -5.76
CA GLU A 91 5.89 17.70 -6.80
C GLU A 91 5.02 18.83 -6.22
N GLN A 92 4.53 18.67 -4.99
CA GLN A 92 3.60 19.60 -4.33
C GLN A 92 4.07 19.99 -2.92
N PRO A 93 5.32 20.47 -2.74
CA PRO A 93 5.93 20.68 -1.42
C PRO A 93 5.13 21.62 -0.51
N GLU A 94 4.36 22.56 -1.09
CA GLU A 94 3.51 23.50 -0.36
C GLU A 94 2.36 22.83 0.42
N LYS A 95 1.99 21.59 0.06
CA LYS A 95 0.94 20.82 0.74
C LYS A 95 1.46 19.97 1.90
N PHE A 96 2.75 20.06 2.21
CA PHE A 96 3.39 19.20 3.21
C PHE A 96 4.15 20.01 4.25
N ARG A 97 4.22 19.46 5.47
CA ARG A 97 5.20 19.87 6.48
C ARG A 97 6.44 19.02 6.33
N LYS A 98 7.61 19.67 6.24
CA LYS A 98 8.91 19.02 6.16
C LYS A 98 9.53 18.94 7.57
N TYR A 99 10.00 17.76 7.96
CA TYR A 99 10.72 17.51 9.19
C TYR A 99 12.09 16.93 8.85
N ILE A 100 13.15 17.48 9.45
CA ILE A 100 14.52 17.00 9.27
C ILE A 100 14.99 16.48 10.62
N VAL A 101 15.38 15.21 10.66
CA VAL A 101 15.87 14.53 11.85
C VAL A 101 17.33 14.20 11.61
N ALA A 102 18.20 14.79 12.43
CA ALA A 102 19.62 14.47 12.40
C ALA A 102 19.81 12.99 12.79
N ASN A 103 20.63 12.28 12.03
CA ASN A 103 20.94 10.89 12.31
C ASN A 103 22.45 10.70 12.37
N GLU A 104 22.89 9.88 13.32
CA GLU A 104 24.30 9.53 13.50
C GLU A 104 24.66 8.21 12.81
N GLU A 105 23.67 7.33 12.55
CA GLU A 105 23.91 6.00 11.96
C GLU A 105 23.94 6.01 10.43
N LEU A 106 23.28 6.99 9.79
CA LEU A 106 23.28 7.15 8.34
C LEU A 106 24.13 8.36 7.94
N PRO A 107 24.77 8.33 6.76
CA PRO A 107 25.61 9.43 6.29
C PRO A 107 24.85 10.73 5.97
N THR A 108 23.51 10.72 6.08
CA THR A 108 22.62 11.84 5.73
C THR A 108 21.49 11.95 6.74
N ASP A 109 21.08 13.18 7.04
CA ASP A 109 19.88 13.47 7.83
C ASP A 109 18.64 12.88 7.17
N LEU A 110 17.70 12.45 8.00
CA LEU A 110 16.43 11.89 7.55
C LEU A 110 15.41 12.99 7.32
N THR A 111 14.89 13.07 6.10
CA THR A 111 13.85 14.02 5.73
C THR A 111 12.50 13.32 5.67
N PHE A 112 11.55 13.78 6.47
CA PHE A 112 10.17 13.32 6.49
C PHE A 112 9.22 14.41 6.00
N TYR A 113 8.13 13.99 5.38
CA TYR A 113 7.04 14.85 4.92
C TYR A 113 5.71 14.37 5.49
N GLN A 114 4.92 15.29 6.03
CA GLN A 114 3.55 15.03 6.47
C GLN A 114 2.56 15.83 5.61
N SER A 115 1.56 15.16 5.05
CA SER A 115 0.49 15.85 4.31
C SER A 115 -0.35 16.71 5.25
N LEU A 116 -0.62 17.94 4.82
CA LEU A 116 -1.55 18.84 5.52
C LEU A 116 -3.02 18.43 5.35
N ALA A 117 -3.34 17.65 4.31
CA ALA A 117 -4.71 17.25 4.00
C ALA A 117 -5.11 15.92 4.63
N THR A 118 -4.18 14.95 4.64
CA THR A 118 -4.48 13.56 5.03
C THR A 118 -3.69 13.08 6.24
N GLU A 119 -2.77 13.90 6.76
CA GLU A 119 -1.84 13.55 7.84
C GLU A 119 -0.94 12.33 7.55
N ARG A 120 -0.93 11.85 6.30
CA ARG A 120 -0.08 10.76 5.84
C ARG A 120 1.39 11.17 5.86
N TRP A 121 2.27 10.19 5.99
CA TRP A 121 3.72 10.40 6.10
C TRP A 121 4.50 9.79 4.94
N TRP A 122 5.58 10.46 4.57
CA TRP A 122 6.57 10.02 3.60
C TRP A 122 7.98 10.28 4.12
N ILE A 123 8.93 9.48 3.64
CA ILE A 123 10.36 9.68 3.87
C ILE A 123 11.06 9.91 2.53
N GLU A 124 11.96 10.90 2.49
CA GLU A 124 12.84 11.16 1.35
C GLU A 124 14.05 10.24 1.41
N VAL A 125 14.39 9.67 0.27
CA VAL A 125 15.63 8.93 0.07
C VAL A 125 16.49 9.70 -0.92
N PRO A 126 17.69 10.14 -0.49
CA PRO A 126 18.60 10.83 -1.38
C PRO A 126 19.00 9.92 -2.54
N PRO A 127 19.27 10.50 -3.72
CA PRO A 127 19.69 9.71 -4.87
C PRO A 127 21.08 9.08 -4.64
N ALA A 128 21.31 7.89 -5.18
CA ALA A 128 22.62 7.21 -5.10
C ALA A 128 23.74 7.90 -5.93
N SER A 129 23.37 8.83 -6.81
CA SER A 129 24.26 9.59 -7.69
C SER A 129 23.64 10.96 -7.98
N ASP A 130 24.45 12.01 -8.11
CA ASP A 130 23.97 13.39 -8.34
C ASP A 130 23.05 13.56 -9.56
N ASP A 131 23.16 12.69 -10.56
CA ASP A 131 22.32 12.73 -11.77
C ASP A 131 20.88 12.22 -11.57
N LYS A 132 20.55 11.63 -10.42
CA LYS A 132 19.21 11.08 -10.15
C LYS A 132 18.42 12.00 -9.23
N LYS A 133 17.10 12.06 -9.45
CA LYS A 133 16.19 12.78 -8.55
C LYS A 133 16.01 12.00 -7.25
N PRO A 134 15.79 12.68 -6.11
CA PRO A 134 15.39 12.02 -4.88
C PRO A 134 14.07 11.29 -5.07
N THR A 135 13.84 10.28 -4.24
CA THR A 135 12.59 9.50 -4.26
C THR A 135 11.92 9.56 -2.89
N VAL A 136 10.59 9.44 -2.87
CA VAL A 136 9.81 9.42 -1.64
C VAL A 136 9.04 8.12 -1.50
N TYR A 137 9.06 7.57 -0.29
CA TYR A 137 8.37 6.33 0.07
C TYR A 137 7.37 6.59 1.19
N SER A 138 6.29 5.81 1.22
CA SER A 138 5.37 5.87 2.35
C SER A 138 6.02 5.39 3.64
N CYS A 139 5.73 6.08 4.73
CA CYS A 139 6.09 5.67 6.09
C CYS A 139 4.93 5.96 7.05
N GLY A 140 5.04 5.50 8.30
CA GLY A 140 4.14 5.86 9.38
C GLY A 140 4.61 7.11 10.14
N LYS A 141 3.74 7.66 10.98
CA LYS A 141 4.13 8.66 11.99
C LYS A 141 5.10 8.06 13.01
N GLU A 142 4.89 6.80 13.36
CA GLU A 142 5.73 6.01 14.26
C GLU A 142 7.18 5.92 13.76
N ASP A 143 7.39 5.83 12.44
CA ASP A 143 8.73 5.81 11.84
C ASP A 143 9.47 7.13 12.09
N TYR A 144 8.76 8.27 12.03
CA TYR A 144 9.31 9.59 12.36
C TYR A 144 9.59 9.71 13.87
N GLU A 145 8.66 9.29 14.71
CA GLU A 145 8.82 9.32 16.17
C GLU A 145 9.98 8.43 16.64
N ALA A 146 10.16 7.26 16.03
CA ALA A 146 11.31 6.38 16.28
C ALA A 146 12.62 7.06 15.86
N ALA A 147 12.66 7.69 14.68
CA ALA A 147 13.83 8.42 14.21
C ALA A 147 14.21 9.57 15.14
N CYS A 148 13.24 10.31 15.69
CA CYS A 148 13.49 11.34 16.70
C CYS A 148 14.11 10.79 17.99
N ASN A 149 13.92 9.51 18.29
CA ASN A 149 14.54 8.81 19.41
C ASN A 149 15.83 8.07 19.02
N HIS A 150 16.44 8.42 17.88
CA HIS A 150 17.64 7.78 17.33
C HIS A 150 17.46 6.27 17.04
N GLN A 151 16.23 5.85 16.71
CA GLN A 151 15.93 4.47 16.34
C GLN A 151 15.49 4.39 14.88
N ILE A 152 16.20 3.58 14.09
CA ILE A 152 15.84 3.35 12.69
C ILE A 152 15.08 2.02 12.57
N THR A 153 13.83 2.09 12.11
CA THR A 153 13.00 0.90 11.91
C THR A 153 13.51 0.04 10.76
N ASP A 154 13.26 -1.27 10.81
CA ASP A 154 13.60 -2.22 9.73
C ASP A 154 13.02 -1.82 8.38
N ARG A 155 11.88 -1.11 8.38
CA ARG A 155 11.24 -0.60 7.18
C ARG A 155 12.11 0.49 6.53
N ILE A 156 12.56 1.47 7.31
CA ILE A 156 13.45 2.53 6.82
C ILE A 156 14.76 1.91 6.32
N TRP A 157 15.35 0.97 7.07
CA TRP A 157 16.54 0.24 6.62
C TRP A 157 16.36 -0.43 5.25
N ARG A 158 15.21 -1.08 5.02
CA ARG A 158 14.88 -1.71 3.73
C ARG A 158 14.71 -0.69 2.61
N ILE A 159 14.20 0.50 2.90
CA ILE A 159 14.03 1.58 1.92
C ILE A 159 15.42 2.08 1.46
N PHE A 160 16.31 2.38 2.40
CA PHE A 160 17.64 2.90 2.07
C PHE A 160 18.57 1.88 1.40
N ARG A 161 18.42 0.56 1.68
CA ARG A 161 19.19 -0.49 0.99
C ARG A 161 18.77 -0.75 -0.46
N LYS A 162 17.57 -0.30 -0.86
CA LYS A 162 17.06 -0.47 -2.22
C LYS A 162 17.51 0.63 -3.19
N SER A 163 18.06 1.72 -2.66
CA SER A 163 18.51 2.88 -3.44
C SER A 163 19.96 2.76 -3.91
#